data_AF-A0A959FTE6-F1
#
_entry.id   AF-A0A959FTE6-F1
#
_cell.length_a   1.000
_cell.length_b   1.000
_cell.length_c   1.000
_cell.angle_alpha   90.00
_cell.angle_beta   90.00
_cell.angle_gamma   90.00
#
_symmetry.space_group_name_H-M   'P 1'
#
loop_
_entity.id
_entity.type
_entity.pdbx_description
1 polymer ?
#
loop_
_entity_poly.entity_id
_entity_poly.type
_entity_poly.pdbx_seq_one_letter_code
_entity_poly.pdbx_strand_id
1 'polypeptide(L)'
;MQVRVFGIRHHGPGSARTLVKALEHYEPDCLLIEGPADADELIELAAMPGLKPPVALLIYDPKSFDRSFYFPFAHFSPEWQAIQWGLKQQVPVHFMDLPISMILNLPSTDLQPQLALPWEQEASSFDARWQRDPLGLIAQLAGYTDSERWWEAAFEAQENPVEVFPIILDMIRALRQEGGIREKQENLLREAFMRKQIRTAVKEGFRKVAVVCGAWHSPALDKWATVKQAADNALLRGIKKTKTQATWIPWSYDRLSFQSGYRSGVISPAWYDLLFSRRDAAVQHWMIRAARLLRKEERDVSSAHVIEAVRLAETLSAIRGLSVPGLEELKEAALSTFCEGDQALLQLVEAQLAIGDRQGKVPGTIPQVPLQKDLEAQIKKARLTAEWSTTERVRKELDLRKPANLVASYLLHRLPILGLEWGSELQLSGDLKGTFREKWSLKWNADFSIRLIEAGLWGNTIEEAATNKLKDLALKTKGLLELTELIQQALKASLEDSIALLAARLEQAAAQTHDIIQLLQSLPALIQIVRYGDSRQTDVELVIELVEEMVPRICIGLPAAAMGIDDAAAADLQEMLLDAQQAIGGLSQADTRKRWTDTIEQMARSNALHPLLSGTCVRLAYERGTWTSEA
;
A
#
# COMPACT_ATOMS: atom_id res chain seq x y z
N MET A 1 -1.97 15.21 -44.27
CA MET A 1 -1.68 14.73 -42.91
C MET A 1 -2.85 15.11 -42.02
N GLN A 2 -3.44 14.18 -41.31
CA GLN A 2 -4.51 14.43 -40.35
C GLN A 2 -4.06 13.95 -38.97
N VAL A 3 -4.11 14.84 -37.98
CA VAL A 3 -3.87 14.51 -36.57
C VAL A 3 -5.15 14.86 -35.84
N ARG A 4 -5.74 13.90 -35.13
CA ARG A 4 -6.91 14.13 -34.26
C ARG A 4 -6.54 13.88 -32.82
N VAL A 5 -6.91 14.82 -31.95
CA VAL A 5 -6.65 14.74 -30.52
C VAL A 5 -7.94 14.41 -29.78
N PHE A 6 -7.88 13.35 -28.98
CA PHE A 6 -8.96 12.85 -28.14
C PHE A 6 -8.61 13.12 -26.69
N GLY A 7 -9.16 14.21 -26.14
CA GLY A 7 -9.03 14.55 -24.73
C GLY A 7 -9.90 13.65 -23.86
N ILE A 8 -9.31 12.89 -22.96
CA ILE A 8 -10.00 11.94 -22.08
C ILE A 8 -9.85 12.32 -20.60
N ARG A 9 -10.70 11.75 -19.75
CA ARG A 9 -10.40 11.58 -18.33
C ARG A 9 -9.76 10.21 -18.13
N HIS A 10 -8.60 10.17 -17.46
CA HIS A 10 -7.97 8.92 -17.08
C HIS A 10 -8.96 8.06 -16.31
N HIS A 11 -9.04 6.77 -16.63
CA HIS A 11 -9.99 5.84 -15.99
C HIS A 11 -11.48 6.21 -16.14
N GLY A 12 -11.84 7.00 -17.17
CA GLY A 12 -13.24 7.33 -17.49
C GLY A 12 -13.95 6.25 -18.31
N PRO A 13 -14.99 5.57 -17.78
CA PRO A 13 -15.66 4.48 -18.49
C PRO A 13 -16.47 4.93 -19.73
N GLY A 14 -17.09 6.11 -19.70
CA GLY A 14 -17.83 6.66 -20.83
C GLY A 14 -16.88 7.19 -21.92
N SER A 15 -15.81 7.86 -21.49
CA SER A 15 -14.69 8.26 -22.35
C SER A 15 -14.10 7.05 -23.07
N ALA A 16 -13.87 5.93 -22.37
CA ALA A 16 -13.27 4.75 -22.96
C ALA A 16 -14.14 4.12 -24.06
N ARG A 17 -15.45 3.97 -23.83
CA ARG A 17 -16.38 3.46 -24.85
C ARG A 17 -16.47 4.39 -26.07
N THR A 18 -16.58 5.68 -25.82
CA THR A 18 -16.70 6.69 -26.89
C THR A 18 -15.42 6.79 -27.70
N LEU A 19 -14.25 6.67 -27.05
CA LEU A 19 -12.95 6.66 -27.69
C LEU A 19 -12.84 5.49 -28.67
N VAL A 20 -13.20 4.27 -28.27
CA VAL A 20 -13.14 3.10 -29.17
C VAL A 20 -13.99 3.34 -30.42
N LYS A 21 -15.22 3.85 -30.27
CA LYS A 21 -16.07 4.23 -31.43
C LYS A 21 -15.43 5.31 -32.31
N ALA A 22 -14.77 6.30 -31.69
CA ALA A 22 -14.08 7.36 -32.40
C ALA A 22 -12.89 6.83 -33.21
N LEU A 23 -12.14 5.86 -32.67
CA LEU A 23 -11.04 5.20 -33.36
C LEU A 23 -11.54 4.34 -34.53
N GLU A 24 -12.63 3.59 -34.33
CA GLU A 24 -13.30 2.82 -35.38
C GLU A 24 -13.80 3.71 -36.52
N HIS A 25 -14.34 4.90 -36.21
CA HIS A 25 -14.80 5.84 -37.22
C HIS A 25 -13.66 6.58 -37.94
N TYR A 26 -12.59 6.93 -37.23
CA TYR A 26 -11.48 7.71 -37.79
C TYR A 26 -10.50 6.85 -38.60
N GLU A 27 -10.33 5.58 -38.21
CA GLU A 27 -9.39 4.62 -38.79
C GLU A 27 -7.96 5.20 -38.87
N PRO A 28 -7.32 5.50 -37.71
CA PRO A 28 -5.94 5.96 -37.69
C PRO A 28 -4.96 4.89 -38.16
N ASP A 29 -3.86 5.33 -38.78
CA ASP A 29 -2.72 4.49 -39.13
C ASP A 29 -1.59 4.54 -38.09
N CYS A 30 -1.75 5.33 -37.02
CA CYS A 30 -0.87 5.39 -35.85
C CYS A 30 -1.63 5.93 -34.62
N LEU A 31 -1.37 5.33 -33.46
CA LEU A 31 -1.88 5.78 -32.17
C LEU A 31 -0.74 6.30 -31.29
N LEU A 32 -0.91 7.52 -30.77
CA LEU A 32 -0.04 8.11 -29.77
C LEU A 32 -0.83 8.27 -28.47
N ILE A 33 -0.37 7.63 -27.41
CA ILE A 33 -1.08 7.55 -26.12
C ILE A 33 -0.25 8.26 -25.05
N GLU A 34 -0.90 9.07 -24.21
CA GLU A 34 -0.29 9.66 -23.03
C GLU A 34 0.16 8.56 -22.07
N GLY A 35 1.45 8.33 -22.10
CA GLY A 35 2.17 7.42 -21.22
C GLY A 35 3.67 7.62 -21.44
N PRO A 36 4.50 7.19 -20.48
CA PRO A 36 5.93 7.43 -20.49
C PRO A 36 6.61 6.70 -21.67
N ALA A 37 7.29 7.45 -22.53
CA ALA A 37 7.89 6.88 -23.74
C ALA A 37 9.03 5.86 -23.48
N ASP A 38 9.54 5.74 -22.25
CA ASP A 38 10.46 4.67 -21.87
C ASP A 38 9.78 3.32 -21.54
N ALA A 39 8.45 3.25 -21.59
CA ALA A 39 7.69 2.00 -21.49
C ALA A 39 7.12 1.51 -22.84
N ASP A 40 7.51 2.12 -23.96
CA ASP A 40 6.95 1.83 -25.30
C ASP A 40 7.03 0.34 -25.67
N GLU A 41 8.17 -0.30 -25.37
CA GLU A 41 8.41 -1.72 -25.64
C GLU A 41 7.47 -2.68 -24.87
N LEU A 42 6.81 -2.19 -23.81
CA LEU A 42 5.89 -2.99 -23.00
C LEU A 42 4.45 -2.98 -23.53
N ILE A 43 4.14 -2.15 -24.52
CA ILE A 43 2.79 -2.02 -25.09
C ILE A 43 2.33 -3.36 -25.67
N GLU A 44 3.18 -4.07 -26.40
CA GLU A 44 2.83 -5.37 -27.01
C GLU A 44 2.42 -6.42 -25.96
N LEU A 45 2.98 -6.34 -24.75
CA LEU A 45 2.63 -7.24 -23.65
C LEU A 45 1.19 -7.04 -23.16
N ALA A 46 0.57 -5.87 -23.44
CA ALA A 46 -0.83 -5.61 -23.12
C ALA A 46 -1.78 -6.60 -23.80
N ALA A 47 -1.41 -7.18 -24.96
CA ALA A 47 -2.22 -8.18 -25.66
C ALA A 47 -2.14 -9.59 -25.04
N MET A 48 -1.29 -9.81 -24.03
CA MET A 48 -1.14 -11.15 -23.42
C MET A 48 -2.41 -11.57 -22.66
N PRO A 49 -2.98 -12.77 -22.91
CA PRO A 49 -4.22 -13.21 -22.25
C PRO A 49 -4.17 -13.30 -20.71
N GLY A 50 -2.96 -13.44 -20.15
CA GLY A 50 -2.75 -13.50 -18.70
C GLY A 50 -2.61 -12.13 -18.02
N LEU A 51 -2.45 -11.04 -18.79
CA LEU A 51 -2.32 -9.69 -18.26
C LEU A 51 -3.71 -9.07 -18.13
N LYS A 52 -4.25 -9.09 -16.91
CA LYS A 52 -5.64 -8.70 -16.61
C LYS A 52 -5.66 -7.48 -15.69
N PRO A 53 -6.21 -6.34 -16.11
CA PRO A 53 -6.36 -5.16 -15.26
C PRO A 53 -7.19 -5.42 -13.99
N PRO A 54 -7.01 -4.64 -12.90
CA PRO A 54 -6.12 -3.47 -12.82
C PRO A 54 -4.63 -3.82 -12.74
N VAL A 55 -3.82 -3.24 -13.62
CA VAL A 55 -2.35 -3.43 -13.69
C VAL A 55 -1.67 -2.07 -13.75
N ALA A 56 -0.39 -1.97 -13.42
CA ALA A 56 0.34 -0.72 -13.57
C ALA A 56 1.65 -0.92 -14.33
N LEU A 57 2.02 0.07 -15.15
CA LEU A 57 3.40 0.21 -15.59
C LEU A 57 4.21 0.74 -14.42
N LEU A 58 5.22 -0.02 -14.02
CA LEU A 58 6.24 0.36 -13.06
C LEU A 58 7.49 0.77 -13.83
N ILE A 59 7.97 1.98 -13.61
CA ILE A 59 9.25 2.46 -14.16
C ILE A 59 10.13 2.93 -13.01
N TYR A 60 11.36 2.42 -12.93
CA TYR A 60 12.25 2.66 -11.80
C TYR A 60 13.71 2.80 -12.22
N ASP A 61 14.51 3.46 -11.38
CA ASP A 61 15.97 3.44 -11.44
C ASP A 61 16.49 2.11 -10.86
N PRO A 62 17.17 1.25 -11.64
CA PRO A 62 17.68 -0.03 -11.13
C PRO A 62 18.71 0.10 -10.00
N LYS A 63 19.28 1.29 -9.80
CA LYS A 63 20.22 1.56 -8.70
C LYS A 63 19.52 2.09 -7.43
N SER A 64 18.29 2.58 -7.55
CA SER A 64 17.61 3.32 -6.50
C SER A 64 16.10 3.16 -6.68
N PHE A 65 15.52 2.13 -6.04
CA PHE A 65 14.12 1.76 -6.26
C PHE A 65 13.12 2.82 -5.74
N ASP A 66 13.58 3.75 -4.88
CA ASP A 66 12.81 4.85 -4.28
C ASP A 66 12.42 5.90 -5.34
N ARG A 67 13.09 5.82 -6.49
CA ARG A 67 12.85 6.61 -7.68
C ARG A 67 11.99 5.83 -8.67
N SER A 68 10.79 5.43 -8.24
CA SER A 68 9.81 4.66 -9.02
C SER A 68 8.52 5.44 -9.32
N PHE A 69 7.95 5.17 -10.50
CA PHE A 69 6.72 5.77 -11.00
C PHE A 69 5.74 4.66 -11.42
N TYR A 70 4.45 4.91 -11.17
CA TYR A 70 3.37 3.97 -11.37
C TYR A 70 2.30 4.59 -12.28
N PHE A 71 2.01 3.92 -13.39
CA PHE A 71 0.94 4.30 -14.31
C PHE A 71 -0.08 3.16 -14.33
N PRO A 72 -1.06 3.17 -13.41
CA PRO A 72 -2.11 2.17 -13.38
C PRO A 72 -3.04 2.27 -14.59
N PHE A 73 -3.60 1.12 -14.95
CA PHE A 73 -4.60 0.93 -15.98
C PHE A 73 -5.67 0.01 -15.42
N ALA A 74 -6.93 0.38 -15.64
CA ALA A 74 -8.08 -0.47 -15.41
C ALA A 74 -8.63 -0.93 -16.75
N HIS A 75 -9.48 -1.96 -16.72
CA HIS A 75 -10.16 -2.41 -17.94
C HIS A 75 -11.01 -1.29 -18.56
N PHE A 76 -11.51 -0.36 -17.75
CA PHE A 76 -12.27 0.81 -18.19
C PHE A 76 -11.42 2.06 -18.46
N SER A 77 -10.09 1.97 -18.44
CA SER A 77 -9.21 3.08 -18.84
C SER A 77 -9.30 3.34 -20.34
N PRO A 78 -9.53 4.59 -20.81
CA PRO A 78 -9.53 4.91 -22.24
C PRO A 78 -8.22 4.54 -22.94
N GLU A 79 -7.09 4.75 -22.28
CA GLU A 79 -5.75 4.43 -22.77
C GLU A 79 -5.57 2.92 -22.91
N TRP A 80 -6.03 2.15 -21.92
CA TRP A 80 -6.01 0.69 -22.00
C TRP A 80 -6.86 0.20 -23.18
N GLN A 81 -8.05 0.75 -23.36
CA GLN A 81 -8.93 0.41 -24.49
C GLN A 81 -8.31 0.81 -25.84
N ALA A 82 -7.63 1.96 -25.92
CA ALA A 82 -6.92 2.39 -27.12
C ALA A 82 -5.73 1.45 -27.46
N ILE A 83 -4.96 1.03 -26.45
CA ILE A 83 -3.89 0.03 -26.62
C ILE A 83 -4.48 -1.28 -27.16
N GLN A 84 -5.52 -1.82 -26.50
CA GLN A 84 -6.15 -3.08 -26.90
C GLN A 84 -6.71 -3.00 -28.33
N TRP A 85 -7.37 -1.89 -28.68
CA TRP A 85 -7.88 -1.66 -30.02
C TRP A 85 -6.74 -1.59 -31.05
N GLY A 86 -5.69 -0.82 -30.77
CA GLY A 86 -4.55 -0.65 -31.68
C GLY A 86 -3.85 -1.97 -31.97
N LEU A 87 -3.55 -2.75 -30.93
CA LEU A 87 -2.94 -4.08 -31.06
C LEU A 87 -3.85 -5.05 -31.82
N LYS A 88 -5.16 -5.01 -31.58
CA LYS A 88 -6.13 -5.85 -32.32
C LYS A 88 -6.21 -5.49 -33.79
N GLN A 89 -6.16 -4.20 -34.13
CA GLN A 89 -6.21 -3.70 -35.51
C GLN A 89 -4.83 -3.67 -36.19
N GLN A 90 -3.77 -4.09 -35.49
CA GLN A 90 -2.38 -4.03 -35.96
C GLN A 90 -1.94 -2.60 -36.35
N VAL A 91 -2.51 -1.60 -35.69
CA VAL A 91 -2.12 -0.20 -35.82
C VAL A 91 -0.94 0.05 -34.86
N PRO A 92 0.19 0.63 -35.31
CA PRO A 92 1.29 1.00 -34.43
C PRO A 92 0.82 1.89 -33.29
N VAL A 93 1.17 1.51 -32.06
CA VAL A 93 0.80 2.22 -30.83
C VAL A 93 2.08 2.64 -30.13
N HIS A 94 2.19 3.92 -29.79
CA HIS A 94 3.33 4.46 -29.07
C HIS A 94 2.92 5.32 -27.88
N PHE A 95 3.69 5.24 -26.82
CA PHE A 95 3.68 6.19 -25.72
C PHE A 95 4.38 7.48 -26.14
N MET A 96 3.76 8.62 -25.83
CA MET A 96 4.23 9.92 -26.32
C MET A 96 4.60 10.93 -25.23
N ASP A 97 4.48 10.59 -23.95
CA ASP A 97 4.76 11.49 -22.84
C ASP A 97 6.26 11.50 -22.47
N LEU A 98 6.66 12.50 -21.69
CA LEU A 98 8.02 12.71 -21.23
C LEU A 98 8.55 11.43 -20.53
N PRO A 99 9.71 10.90 -20.96
CA PRO A 99 10.28 9.69 -20.35
C PRO A 99 10.58 9.89 -18.87
N ILE A 100 10.37 8.85 -18.06
CA ILE A 100 10.72 8.89 -16.64
C ILE A 100 12.23 9.08 -16.46
N SER A 101 13.04 8.51 -17.35
CA SER A 101 14.49 8.76 -17.41
C SER A 101 14.87 10.25 -17.40
N MET A 102 14.04 11.13 -17.95
CA MET A 102 14.23 12.58 -17.93
C MET A 102 13.64 13.22 -16.66
N ILE A 103 12.43 12.82 -16.27
CA ILE A 103 11.70 13.33 -15.10
C ILE A 103 12.55 13.18 -13.82
N LEU A 104 13.23 12.04 -13.69
CA LEU A 104 14.07 11.71 -12.54
C LEU A 104 15.14 12.75 -12.20
N ASN A 105 15.59 13.56 -13.16
CA ASN A 105 16.65 14.56 -12.96
C ASN A 105 16.16 16.00 -13.03
N LEU A 106 14.85 16.23 -13.04
CA LEU A 106 14.30 17.58 -12.96
C LEU A 106 14.47 18.11 -11.53
N PRO A 107 14.91 19.38 -11.34
CA PRO A 107 15.07 19.96 -10.00
C PRO A 107 13.73 19.94 -9.27
N SER A 108 13.70 19.18 -8.18
CA SER A 108 12.53 18.86 -7.39
C SER A 108 11.98 20.09 -6.68
N THR A 109 10.72 20.41 -6.97
CA THR A 109 9.83 21.09 -6.01
C THR A 109 8.46 20.39 -5.89
N ASP A 110 8.00 19.63 -6.89
CA ASP A 110 6.67 18.97 -6.85
C ASP A 110 6.63 17.47 -7.27
N LEU A 111 7.78 16.91 -7.70
CA LEU A 111 7.92 15.50 -8.12
C LEU A 111 8.25 14.62 -6.90
N GLN A 112 7.31 14.51 -5.96
CA GLN A 112 7.34 13.41 -5.00
C GLN A 112 6.92 12.10 -5.71
N PRO A 113 7.41 10.94 -5.24
CA PRO A 113 6.88 9.64 -5.66
C PRO A 113 5.35 9.63 -5.55
N GLN A 114 4.66 9.10 -6.56
CA GLN A 114 3.19 9.12 -6.66
C GLN A 114 2.45 8.41 -5.51
N LEU A 115 3.18 7.70 -4.62
CA LEU A 115 2.64 7.01 -3.43
C LEU A 115 2.69 7.86 -2.14
N ALA A 116 3.04 9.14 -2.20
CA ALA A 116 2.87 10.03 -1.06
C ALA A 116 1.36 10.31 -0.85
N LEU A 117 0.80 9.83 0.27
CA LEU A 117 -0.55 10.17 0.72
C LEU A 117 -0.69 11.70 0.84
N PRO A 118 -1.61 12.35 0.12
CA PRO A 118 -1.96 13.73 0.41
C PRO A 118 -3.07 13.72 1.45
N TRP A 119 -2.72 13.89 2.73
CA TRP A 119 -3.67 14.40 3.70
C TRP A 119 -3.08 15.63 4.39
N GLU A 120 -4.00 16.53 4.73
CA GLU A 120 -3.83 17.94 5.12
C GLU A 120 -3.44 18.90 4.00
N GLN A 121 -4.44 19.53 3.37
CA GLN A 121 -4.33 20.97 3.07
C GLN A 121 -5.64 21.69 3.33
N GLU A 122 -5.57 22.68 4.22
CA GLU A 122 -6.63 23.58 4.63
C GLU A 122 -7.31 24.31 3.45
N ALA A 123 -8.55 24.73 3.69
CA ALA A 123 -9.36 25.51 2.78
C ALA A 123 -8.62 26.77 2.29
N SER A 124 -8.21 26.77 1.02
CA SER A 124 -7.52 27.89 0.38
C SER A 124 -8.50 28.91 -0.21
N SER A 125 -8.01 30.13 -0.48
CA SER A 125 -8.77 31.21 -1.14
C SER A 125 -9.26 30.80 -2.54
N PHE A 126 -10.28 31.51 -3.05
CA PHE A 126 -10.88 31.27 -4.36
C PHE A 126 -9.84 31.25 -5.51
N ASP A 127 -8.88 32.18 -5.50
CA ASP A 127 -7.80 32.24 -6.51
C ASP A 127 -6.82 31.05 -6.46
N ALA A 128 -6.61 30.46 -5.28
CA ALA A 128 -5.76 29.28 -5.12
C ALA A 128 -6.46 27.99 -5.54
N ARG A 129 -7.80 27.93 -5.45
CA ARG A 129 -8.61 26.83 -5.99
C ARG A 129 -8.62 26.84 -7.51
N TRP A 130 -8.68 28.03 -8.12
CA TRP A 130 -8.63 28.23 -9.56
C TRP A 130 -7.36 27.65 -10.22
N GLN A 131 -6.20 27.86 -9.60
CA GLN A 131 -4.93 27.31 -10.11
C GLN A 131 -4.76 25.80 -9.89
N ARG A 132 -5.55 25.21 -8.98
CA ARG A 132 -5.45 23.79 -8.60
C ARG A 132 -6.45 22.91 -9.35
N ASP A 133 -7.69 23.37 -9.52
CA ASP A 133 -8.75 22.65 -10.23
C ASP A 133 -9.55 23.59 -11.16
N PRO A 134 -9.10 23.79 -12.41
CA PRO A 134 -9.79 24.62 -13.38
C PRO A 134 -11.18 24.09 -13.77
N LEU A 135 -11.41 22.77 -13.68
CA LEU A 135 -12.71 22.15 -13.98
C LEU A 135 -13.71 22.40 -12.85
N GLY A 136 -13.23 22.67 -11.64
CA GLY A 136 -14.05 23.01 -10.47
C GLY A 136 -14.93 24.25 -10.69
N LEU A 137 -14.50 25.20 -11.53
CA LEU A 137 -15.36 26.33 -11.92
C LEU A 137 -16.56 25.87 -12.73
N ILE A 138 -16.33 25.05 -13.77
CA ILE A 138 -17.42 24.57 -14.62
C ILE A 138 -18.42 23.78 -13.77
N ALA A 139 -17.92 22.96 -12.86
CA ALA A 139 -18.74 22.26 -11.89
C ALA A 139 -19.60 23.21 -11.06
N GLN A 140 -19.01 24.25 -10.45
CA GLN A 140 -19.76 25.24 -9.68
C GLN A 140 -20.83 25.98 -10.51
N LEU A 141 -20.48 26.40 -11.72
CA LEU A 141 -21.43 27.04 -12.65
C LEU A 141 -22.56 26.09 -13.06
N ALA A 142 -22.28 24.78 -13.13
CA ALA A 142 -23.26 23.74 -13.39
C ALA A 142 -24.01 23.27 -12.13
N GLY A 143 -23.75 23.84 -10.95
CA GLY A 143 -24.41 23.50 -9.69
C GLY A 143 -23.85 22.28 -8.94
N TYR A 144 -22.65 21.82 -9.30
CA TYR A 144 -21.95 20.71 -8.65
C TYR A 144 -20.96 21.19 -7.59
N THR A 145 -20.73 20.34 -6.58
CA THR A 145 -19.81 20.59 -5.47
C THR A 145 -18.34 20.42 -5.85
N ASP A 146 -18.06 19.60 -6.87
CA ASP A 146 -16.71 19.25 -7.31
C ASP A 146 -16.68 18.87 -8.80
N SER A 147 -15.50 19.02 -9.39
CA SER A 147 -15.21 18.75 -10.82
C SER A 147 -15.44 17.30 -11.21
N GLU A 148 -15.15 16.35 -10.32
CA GLU A 148 -15.24 14.93 -10.60
C GLU A 148 -16.69 14.48 -10.79
N ARG A 149 -17.60 14.90 -9.90
CA ARG A 149 -19.05 14.62 -10.03
C ARG A 149 -19.63 15.24 -11.28
N TRP A 150 -19.27 16.48 -11.59
CA TRP A 150 -19.72 17.14 -12.81
C TRP A 150 -19.23 16.40 -14.06
N TRP A 151 -17.94 16.02 -14.11
CA TRP A 151 -17.38 15.29 -15.24
C TRP A 151 -18.03 13.91 -15.40
N GLU A 152 -18.29 13.20 -14.29
CA GLU A 152 -18.98 11.92 -14.30
C GLU A 152 -20.36 12.04 -14.95
N ALA A 153 -21.17 13.00 -14.48
CA ALA A 153 -22.52 13.23 -15.00
C ALA A 153 -22.51 13.68 -16.48
N ALA A 154 -21.59 14.58 -16.85
CA ALA A 154 -21.54 15.15 -18.19
C ALA A 154 -21.03 14.17 -19.25
N PHE A 155 -20.01 13.36 -18.93
CA PHE A 155 -19.24 12.63 -19.93
C PHE A 155 -19.09 11.12 -19.68
N GLU A 156 -19.23 10.64 -18.44
CA GLU A 156 -18.88 9.25 -18.12
C GLU A 156 -20.08 8.33 -17.92
N ALA A 157 -21.16 8.85 -17.32
CA ALA A 157 -22.35 8.06 -17.01
C ALA A 157 -23.21 7.79 -18.27
N GLN A 158 -23.27 8.76 -19.18
CA GLN A 158 -24.11 8.73 -20.37
C GLN A 158 -23.38 8.29 -21.65
N GLU A 159 -24.15 8.10 -22.73
CA GLU A 159 -23.60 7.72 -24.02
C GLU A 159 -23.30 8.98 -24.77
N ASN A 160 -22.05 9.15 -25.15
CA ASN A 160 -21.66 10.33 -25.87
C ASN A 160 -21.45 10.01 -27.35
N PRO A 161 -21.87 10.91 -28.25
CA PRO A 161 -21.47 10.84 -29.65
C PRO A 161 -19.97 11.16 -29.78
N VAL A 162 -19.37 10.81 -30.92
CA VAL A 162 -17.91 11.00 -31.13
C VAL A 162 -17.52 12.48 -31.11
N GLU A 163 -18.45 13.36 -31.43
CA GLU A 163 -18.34 14.82 -31.41
C GLU A 163 -18.09 15.40 -30.01
N VAL A 164 -18.20 14.59 -28.95
CA VAL A 164 -17.85 15.00 -27.58
C VAL A 164 -16.39 15.43 -27.46
N PHE A 165 -15.46 14.84 -28.23
CA PHE A 165 -14.04 15.16 -28.14
C PHE A 165 -13.71 16.58 -28.63
N PRO A 166 -14.20 17.03 -29.80
CA PRO A 166 -14.15 18.45 -30.17
C PRO A 166 -14.76 19.40 -29.12
N ILE A 167 -15.89 19.03 -28.50
CA ILE A 167 -16.52 19.85 -27.45
C ILE A 167 -15.60 19.98 -26.23
N ILE A 168 -15.04 18.86 -25.76
CA ILE A 168 -14.06 18.84 -24.66
C ILE A 168 -12.84 19.69 -25.03
N LEU A 169 -12.31 19.55 -26.23
CA LEU A 169 -11.16 20.32 -26.70
C LEU A 169 -11.42 21.83 -26.66
N ASP A 170 -12.58 22.27 -27.16
CA ASP A 170 -12.96 23.69 -27.17
C ASP A 170 -13.18 24.21 -25.74
N MET A 171 -13.82 23.42 -24.89
CA MET A 171 -14.03 23.74 -23.47
C MET A 171 -12.71 23.91 -22.71
N ILE A 172 -11.79 22.94 -22.81
CA ILE A 172 -10.48 23.04 -22.15
C ILE A 172 -9.67 24.20 -22.75
N ARG A 173 -9.77 24.45 -24.07
CA ARG A 173 -9.10 25.59 -24.70
C ARG A 173 -9.60 26.91 -24.13
N ALA A 174 -10.91 27.07 -23.96
CA ALA A 174 -11.50 28.26 -23.34
C ALA A 174 -10.99 28.44 -21.90
N LEU A 175 -11.02 27.38 -21.08
CA LEU A 175 -10.50 27.41 -19.72
C LEU A 175 -9.03 27.85 -19.65
N ARG A 176 -8.17 27.31 -20.53
CA ARG A 176 -6.75 27.66 -20.57
C ARG A 176 -6.50 29.11 -21.03
N GLN A 177 -7.38 29.68 -21.85
CA GLN A 177 -7.24 31.03 -22.38
C GLN A 177 -7.81 32.10 -21.44
N GLU A 178 -9.03 31.87 -20.94
CA GLU A 178 -9.77 32.83 -20.13
C GLU A 178 -9.34 32.80 -18.67
N GLY A 179 -8.83 31.66 -18.19
CA GLY A 179 -8.49 31.51 -16.78
C GLY A 179 -7.17 32.11 -16.33
N GLY A 180 -6.36 32.71 -17.21
CA GLY A 180 -5.07 33.28 -16.84
C GLY A 180 -4.12 32.27 -16.16
N ILE A 181 -4.35 30.97 -16.37
CA ILE A 181 -3.65 29.88 -15.68
C ILE A 181 -2.23 29.82 -16.22
N ARG A 182 -1.24 30.09 -15.35
CA ARG A 182 0.16 29.89 -15.69
C ARG A 182 0.44 28.39 -15.69
N GLU A 183 0.75 27.85 -16.85
CA GLU A 183 1.03 26.43 -17.00
C GLU A 183 2.27 26.02 -16.19
N LYS A 184 2.20 24.86 -15.54
CA LYS A 184 3.32 24.33 -14.77
C LYS A 184 4.48 24.00 -15.71
N GLN A 185 5.71 24.23 -15.25
CA GLN A 185 6.90 23.94 -16.06
C GLN A 185 6.95 22.47 -16.51
N GLU A 186 6.48 21.55 -15.65
CA GLU A 186 6.35 20.13 -15.95
C GLU A 186 5.44 19.88 -17.17
N ASN A 187 4.24 20.46 -17.18
CA ASN A 187 3.30 20.31 -18.28
C ASN A 187 3.86 20.88 -19.59
N LEU A 188 4.59 22.00 -19.53
CA LEU A 188 5.27 22.56 -20.70
C LEU A 188 6.33 21.59 -21.29
N LEU A 189 7.09 20.90 -20.43
CA LEU A 189 8.06 19.88 -20.85
C LEU A 189 7.37 18.66 -21.44
N ARG A 190 6.32 18.15 -20.79
CA ARG A 190 5.50 17.03 -21.26
C ARG A 190 4.87 17.33 -22.62
N GLU A 191 4.18 18.45 -22.75
CA GLU A 191 3.56 18.87 -24.00
C GLU A 191 4.58 19.10 -25.13
N ALA A 192 5.77 19.64 -24.83
CA ALA A 192 6.85 19.79 -25.80
C ALA A 192 7.36 18.43 -26.31
N PHE A 193 7.48 17.45 -25.42
CA PHE A 193 7.86 16.08 -25.78
C PHE A 193 6.76 15.39 -26.60
N MET A 194 5.50 15.47 -26.17
CA MET A 194 4.35 14.93 -26.93
C MET A 194 4.26 15.51 -28.34
N ARG A 195 4.38 16.83 -28.51
CA ARG A 195 4.44 17.46 -29.84
C ARG A 195 5.63 16.99 -30.67
N LYS A 196 6.76 16.69 -30.04
CA LYS A 196 7.92 16.10 -30.75
C LYS A 196 7.58 14.71 -31.27
N GLN A 197 6.90 13.88 -30.49
CA GLN A 197 6.46 12.54 -30.92
C GLN A 197 5.43 12.60 -32.04
N ILE A 198 4.47 13.55 -32.01
CA ILE A 198 3.56 13.81 -33.13
C ILE A 198 4.35 14.12 -34.42
N ARG A 199 5.36 15.00 -34.35
CA ARG A 199 6.20 15.32 -35.51
C ARG A 199 7.02 14.12 -36.00
N THR A 200 7.47 13.25 -35.10
CA THR A 200 8.17 12.00 -35.45
C THR A 200 7.24 11.09 -36.26
N ALA A 201 6.03 10.81 -35.76
CA ALA A 201 5.06 9.97 -36.47
C ALA A 201 4.72 10.53 -37.87
N VAL A 202 4.51 11.86 -37.98
CA VAL A 202 4.28 12.52 -39.28
C VAL A 202 5.47 12.32 -40.23
N LYS A 203 6.71 12.41 -39.71
CA LYS A 203 7.93 12.25 -40.50
C LYS A 203 8.14 10.80 -40.95
N GLU A 204 7.71 9.83 -40.17
CA GLU A 204 7.75 8.40 -40.49
C GLU A 204 6.73 8.00 -41.58
N GLY A 205 5.83 8.92 -41.95
CA GLY A 205 4.96 8.76 -43.11
C GLY A 205 3.55 8.30 -42.79
N PHE A 206 3.20 8.15 -41.50
CA PHE A 206 1.81 8.01 -41.06
C PHE A 206 0.99 9.18 -41.58
N ARG A 207 -0.27 8.95 -41.97
CA ARG A 207 -1.15 9.94 -42.61
C ARG A 207 -2.32 10.36 -41.72
N LYS A 208 -2.80 9.45 -40.87
CA LYS A 208 -3.92 9.62 -39.93
C LYS A 208 -3.49 9.23 -38.52
N VAL A 209 -2.96 10.19 -37.78
CA VAL A 209 -2.52 9.97 -36.39
C VAL A 209 -3.67 10.28 -35.44
N ALA A 210 -3.92 9.38 -34.49
CA ALA A 210 -4.82 9.60 -33.37
C ALA A 210 -4.01 9.79 -32.08
N VAL A 211 -4.28 10.87 -31.37
CA VAL A 211 -3.60 11.27 -30.13
C VAL A 211 -4.58 11.13 -28.98
N VAL A 212 -4.28 10.28 -28.00
CA VAL A 212 -5.09 10.04 -26.80
C VAL A 212 -4.36 10.62 -25.60
N CYS A 213 -4.92 11.64 -24.95
CA CYS A 213 -4.30 12.30 -23.82
C CYS A 213 -5.34 12.81 -22.82
N GLY A 214 -4.93 13.02 -21.57
CA GLY A 214 -5.67 13.77 -20.58
C GLY A 214 -6.18 15.08 -21.17
N ALA A 215 -7.45 15.38 -20.92
CA ALA A 215 -8.17 16.47 -21.58
C ALA A 215 -7.44 17.81 -21.47
N TRP A 216 -6.75 18.06 -20.36
CA TRP A 216 -5.95 19.26 -20.12
C TRP A 216 -4.89 19.51 -21.20
N HIS A 217 -4.19 18.47 -21.66
CA HIS A 217 -3.11 18.59 -22.66
C HIS A 217 -3.65 18.80 -24.08
N SER A 218 -4.92 18.47 -24.34
CA SER A 218 -5.48 18.40 -25.69
C SER A 218 -5.32 19.69 -26.52
N PRO A 219 -5.53 20.92 -25.99
CA PRO A 219 -5.36 22.13 -26.79
C PRO A 219 -3.92 22.41 -27.23
N ALA A 220 -2.94 21.98 -26.41
CA ALA A 220 -1.53 22.16 -26.70
C ALA A 220 -1.02 21.20 -27.77
N LEU A 221 -1.65 20.02 -27.89
CA LEU A 221 -1.34 19.00 -28.89
C LEU A 221 -2.09 19.24 -30.20
N ASP A 222 -3.32 19.74 -30.14
CA ASP A 222 -4.10 20.12 -31.32
C ASP A 222 -3.36 21.18 -32.17
N LYS A 223 -2.71 22.14 -31.49
CA LYS A 223 -1.91 23.20 -32.12
C LYS A 223 -0.47 22.81 -32.46
N TRP A 224 -0.11 21.52 -32.49
CA TRP A 224 1.27 21.05 -32.65
C TRP A 224 2.04 21.66 -33.83
N ALA A 225 1.35 21.89 -34.96
CA ALA A 225 1.95 22.45 -36.18
C ALA A 225 2.27 23.95 -36.07
N THR A 226 1.57 24.67 -35.20
CA THR A 226 1.79 26.13 -35.01
C THR A 226 2.98 26.43 -34.10
N VAL A 227 3.30 25.50 -33.18
CA VAL A 227 4.45 25.63 -32.28
C VAL A 227 5.73 25.25 -33.03
N LYS A 228 6.71 26.16 -33.04
CA LYS A 228 8.00 25.92 -33.71
C LYS A 228 8.77 24.78 -33.02
N GLN A 229 9.27 23.83 -33.80
CA GLN A 229 10.09 22.72 -33.29
C GLN A 229 11.32 23.21 -32.49
N ALA A 230 11.90 24.35 -32.88
CA ALA A 230 13.03 24.95 -32.16
C ALA A 230 12.68 25.36 -30.71
N ALA A 231 11.42 25.77 -30.45
CA ALA A 231 10.97 26.14 -29.12
C ALA A 231 10.83 24.90 -28.22
N ASP A 232 10.21 23.83 -28.73
CA ASP A 232 10.11 22.55 -28.00
C ASP A 232 11.51 21.97 -27.72
N ASN A 233 12.41 22.01 -28.71
CA ASN A 233 13.79 21.56 -28.53
C ASN A 233 14.58 22.41 -27.51
N ALA A 234 14.26 23.69 -27.36
CA ALA A 234 14.89 24.55 -26.37
C ALA A 234 14.44 24.19 -24.95
N LEU A 235 13.15 23.90 -24.76
CA LEU A 235 12.59 23.45 -23.47
C LEU A 235 13.20 22.12 -23.02
N LEU A 236 13.39 21.18 -23.93
CA LEU A 236 13.90 19.84 -23.62
C LEU A 236 15.44 19.79 -23.52
N ARG A 237 16.14 20.89 -23.82
CA ARG A 237 17.61 20.90 -23.86
C ARG A 237 18.20 20.87 -22.45
N GLY A 238 19.24 20.05 -22.27
CA GLY A 238 20.02 20.01 -21.03
C GLY A 238 19.46 19.11 -19.92
N ILE A 239 18.33 18.44 -20.15
CA ILE A 239 17.77 17.47 -19.20
C ILE A 239 18.63 16.20 -19.21
N LYS A 240 19.24 15.87 -18.06
CA LYS A 240 20.03 14.64 -17.90
C LYS A 240 19.10 13.43 -17.89
N LYS A 241 19.58 12.31 -18.46
CA LYS A 241 18.85 11.04 -18.45
C LYS A 241 19.44 10.08 -17.42
N THR A 242 18.56 9.44 -16.65
CA THR A 242 18.90 8.29 -15.79
C THR A 242 18.52 7.00 -16.51
N LYS A 243 19.30 5.93 -16.32
CA LYS A 243 18.92 4.61 -16.85
C LYS A 243 17.70 4.10 -16.06
N THR A 244 16.61 3.81 -16.75
CA THR A 244 15.39 3.23 -16.17
C THR A 244 15.18 1.80 -16.64
N GLN A 245 14.42 1.03 -15.86
CA GLN A 245 13.79 -0.21 -16.28
C GLN A 245 12.28 -0.08 -16.11
N ALA A 246 11.52 -0.78 -16.95
CA ALA A 246 10.07 -0.77 -16.93
C ALA A 246 9.51 -2.21 -16.89
N THR A 247 8.39 -2.41 -16.19
CA THR A 247 7.64 -3.68 -16.24
C THR A 247 6.17 -3.48 -15.88
N TRP A 248 5.34 -4.51 -16.13
CA TRP A 248 3.97 -4.58 -15.66
C TRP A 248 3.90 -5.22 -14.27
N ILE A 249 3.13 -4.60 -13.38
CA ILE A 249 2.86 -5.14 -12.03
C ILE A 249 1.35 -5.25 -11.79
N PRO A 250 0.90 -6.19 -10.95
CA PRO A 250 -0.50 -6.24 -10.54
C PRO A 250 -0.85 -4.98 -9.75
N TRP A 251 -2.08 -4.50 -9.92
CA TRP A 251 -2.64 -3.38 -9.19
C TRP A 251 -3.98 -3.78 -8.56
N SER A 252 -4.59 -2.89 -7.79
CA SER A 252 -5.89 -3.11 -7.14
C SER A 252 -6.80 -1.90 -7.33
N TYR A 253 -8.10 -2.10 -7.12
CA TYR A 253 -9.06 -0.99 -7.10
C TYR A 253 -8.81 -0.03 -5.94
N ASP A 254 -8.50 -0.55 -4.76
CA ASP A 254 -8.11 0.25 -3.60
C ASP A 254 -7.01 1.27 -3.95
N ARG A 255 -5.94 0.83 -4.64
CA ARG A 255 -4.83 1.70 -5.05
C ARG A 255 -5.07 2.50 -6.32
N LEU A 256 -6.08 2.12 -7.11
CA LEU A 256 -6.56 2.96 -8.20
C LEU A 256 -7.34 4.16 -7.66
N SER A 257 -7.78 4.08 -6.40
CA SER A 257 -8.66 5.08 -5.83
C SER A 257 -7.92 6.36 -5.47
N PHE A 258 -8.63 7.50 -5.47
CA PHE A 258 -8.06 8.73 -4.91
C PHE A 258 -7.73 8.61 -3.42
N GLN A 259 -8.40 7.72 -2.69
CA GLN A 259 -8.16 7.52 -1.25
C GLN A 259 -6.74 7.01 -0.96
N SER A 260 -6.12 6.30 -1.91
CA SER A 260 -4.73 5.87 -1.79
C SER A 260 -3.71 6.94 -2.19
N GLY A 261 -4.16 8.16 -2.52
CA GLY A 261 -3.29 9.28 -2.92
C GLY A 261 -2.87 9.31 -4.38
N TYR A 262 -3.39 8.40 -5.23
CA TYR A 262 -3.05 8.41 -6.65
C TYR A 262 -3.69 9.61 -7.36
N ARG A 263 -2.85 10.51 -7.89
CA ARG A 263 -3.27 11.83 -8.42
C ARG A 263 -4.24 11.77 -9.61
N SER A 264 -4.17 10.73 -10.42
CA SER A 264 -5.09 10.52 -11.56
C SER A 264 -6.11 9.42 -11.25
N GLY A 265 -6.31 9.07 -9.98
CA GLY A 265 -7.16 7.96 -9.56
C GLY A 265 -8.64 8.17 -9.83
N VAL A 266 -9.45 7.26 -9.31
CA VAL A 266 -10.91 7.36 -9.40
C VAL A 266 -11.55 7.20 -8.04
N ILE A 267 -12.67 7.89 -7.80
CA ILE A 267 -13.32 7.82 -6.49
C ILE A 267 -13.91 6.42 -6.27
N SER A 268 -14.50 5.84 -7.33
CA SER A 268 -15.27 4.59 -7.23
C SER A 268 -14.92 3.59 -8.34
N PRO A 269 -13.74 2.93 -8.28
CA PRO A 269 -13.29 1.97 -9.28
C PRO A 269 -14.29 0.85 -9.61
N ALA A 270 -14.94 0.25 -8.60
CA ALA A 270 -15.88 -0.86 -8.80
C ALA A 270 -17.19 -0.39 -9.44
N TRP A 271 -17.63 0.83 -9.13
CA TRP A 271 -18.76 1.45 -9.82
C TRP A 271 -18.44 1.70 -11.29
N TYR A 272 -17.27 2.25 -11.60
CA TYR A 272 -16.87 2.51 -12.98
C TYR A 272 -16.66 1.24 -13.80
N ASP A 273 -16.15 0.17 -13.20
CA ASP A 273 -16.10 -1.14 -13.83
C ASP A 273 -17.49 -1.66 -14.18
N LEU A 274 -18.46 -1.48 -13.28
CA LEU A 274 -19.84 -1.87 -13.52
C LEU A 274 -20.48 -1.04 -14.63
N LEU A 275 -20.30 0.29 -14.62
CA LEU A 275 -20.74 1.18 -15.69
C LEU A 275 -20.13 0.78 -17.03
N PHE A 276 -18.82 0.52 -17.06
CA PHE A 276 -18.14 0.13 -18.30
C PHE A 276 -18.58 -1.25 -18.82
N SER A 277 -18.84 -2.20 -17.93
CA SER A 277 -19.15 -3.58 -18.32
C SER A 277 -20.64 -3.81 -18.59
N ARG A 278 -21.53 -3.10 -17.87
CA ARG A 278 -22.98 -3.35 -17.86
C ARG A 278 -23.81 -2.08 -17.76
N ARG A 279 -23.45 -1.04 -18.50
CA ARG A 279 -24.06 0.29 -18.46
C ARG A 279 -25.60 0.29 -18.35
N ASP A 280 -26.28 -0.38 -19.26
CA ASP A 280 -27.75 -0.37 -19.34
C ASP A 280 -28.44 -1.00 -18.12
N ALA A 281 -27.71 -1.85 -17.39
CA ALA A 281 -28.21 -2.55 -16.21
C ALA A 281 -27.42 -2.19 -14.93
N ALA A 282 -26.62 -1.13 -14.96
CA ALA A 282 -25.65 -0.82 -13.89
C ALA A 282 -26.37 -0.51 -12.57
N VAL A 283 -27.44 0.28 -12.63
CA VAL A 283 -28.29 0.63 -11.48
C VAL A 283 -28.85 -0.63 -10.81
N GLN A 284 -29.48 -1.51 -11.59
CA GLN A 284 -30.09 -2.73 -11.07
C GLN A 284 -29.02 -3.68 -10.52
N HIS A 285 -27.89 -3.84 -11.21
CA HIS A 285 -26.80 -4.68 -10.75
C HIS A 285 -26.18 -4.18 -9.44
N TRP A 286 -26.01 -2.87 -9.29
CA TRP A 286 -25.49 -2.28 -8.07
C TRP A 286 -26.45 -2.53 -6.89
N MET A 287 -27.75 -2.26 -7.08
CA MET A 287 -28.78 -2.50 -6.05
C MET A 287 -28.89 -3.98 -5.66
N ILE A 288 -28.81 -4.90 -6.62
CA ILE A 288 -28.81 -6.35 -6.34
C ILE A 288 -27.56 -6.75 -5.55
N ARG A 289 -26.40 -6.18 -5.86
CA ARG A 289 -25.16 -6.45 -5.12
C ARG A 289 -25.23 -5.90 -3.69
N ALA A 290 -25.77 -4.69 -3.51
CA ALA A 290 -25.98 -4.08 -2.18
C ALA A 290 -26.90 -4.94 -1.32
N ALA A 291 -28.06 -5.35 -1.85
CA ALA A 291 -28.98 -6.23 -1.14
C ALA A 291 -28.36 -7.59 -0.79
N ARG A 292 -27.57 -8.19 -1.69
CA ARG A 292 -26.86 -9.45 -1.41
C ARG A 292 -25.80 -9.30 -0.34
N LEU A 293 -25.09 -8.18 -0.30
CA LEU A 293 -24.11 -7.89 0.73
C LEU A 293 -24.80 -7.77 2.09
N LEU A 294 -25.85 -6.97 2.19
CA LEU A 294 -26.58 -6.78 3.45
C LEU A 294 -27.24 -8.07 3.95
N ARG A 295 -27.73 -8.94 3.05
CA ARG A 295 -28.23 -10.28 3.43
C ARG A 295 -27.13 -11.19 4.01
N LYS A 296 -25.88 -11.04 3.57
CA LYS A 296 -24.75 -11.80 4.16
C LYS A 296 -24.44 -11.33 5.58
N GLU A 297 -24.71 -10.07 5.86
CA GLU A 297 -24.65 -9.49 7.22
C GLU A 297 -25.97 -9.68 7.99
N GLU A 298 -26.74 -10.72 7.64
CA GLU A 298 -27.99 -11.11 8.31
C GLU A 298 -29.08 -10.01 8.33
N ARG A 299 -29.06 -9.07 7.37
CA ARG A 299 -30.12 -8.07 7.19
C ARG A 299 -31.24 -8.57 6.25
N ASP A 300 -32.48 -8.31 6.61
CA ASP A 300 -33.66 -8.75 5.86
C ASP A 300 -34.01 -7.79 4.70
N VAL A 301 -33.21 -7.84 3.64
CA VAL A 301 -33.45 -7.03 2.43
C VAL A 301 -34.24 -7.83 1.40
N SER A 302 -35.57 -7.71 1.35
CA SER A 302 -36.41 -8.40 0.35
C SER A 302 -36.21 -7.89 -1.10
N SER A 303 -36.72 -8.63 -2.11
CA SER A 303 -36.74 -8.14 -3.51
C SER A 303 -37.58 -6.88 -3.71
N ALA A 304 -38.63 -6.66 -2.90
CA ALA A 304 -39.42 -5.43 -2.93
C ALA A 304 -38.58 -4.17 -2.64
N HIS A 305 -37.72 -4.24 -1.60
CA HIS A 305 -36.74 -3.17 -1.33
C HIS A 305 -35.85 -2.88 -2.53
N VAL A 306 -35.39 -3.91 -3.27
CA VAL A 306 -34.51 -3.71 -4.43
C VAL A 306 -35.24 -2.96 -5.55
N ILE A 307 -36.50 -3.31 -5.81
CA ILE A 307 -37.32 -2.62 -6.82
C ILE A 307 -37.53 -1.16 -6.41
N GLU A 308 -37.86 -0.91 -5.15
CA GLU A 308 -38.07 0.46 -4.65
C GLU A 308 -36.78 1.28 -4.65
N ALA A 309 -35.63 0.66 -4.31
CA ALA A 309 -34.34 1.33 -4.37
C ALA A 309 -34.00 1.80 -5.79
N VAL A 310 -34.20 0.94 -6.80
CA VAL A 310 -33.99 1.30 -8.21
C VAL A 310 -34.91 2.46 -8.60
N ARG A 311 -36.21 2.36 -8.28
CA ARG A 311 -37.19 3.40 -8.58
C ARG A 311 -36.84 4.74 -7.92
N LEU A 312 -36.40 4.71 -6.66
CA LEU A 312 -35.99 5.89 -5.91
C LEU A 312 -34.76 6.53 -6.55
N ALA A 313 -33.75 5.74 -6.93
CA ALA A 313 -32.56 6.26 -7.60
C ALA A 313 -32.89 6.93 -8.95
N GLU A 314 -33.78 6.33 -9.75
CA GLU A 314 -34.27 6.91 -11.01
C GLU A 314 -35.10 8.19 -10.78
N THR A 315 -35.88 8.24 -9.69
CA THR A 315 -36.64 9.44 -9.33
C THR A 315 -35.72 10.57 -8.88
N LEU A 316 -34.71 10.27 -8.07
CA LEU A 316 -33.69 11.24 -7.65
C LEU A 316 -32.91 11.79 -8.86
N SER A 317 -32.51 10.93 -9.79
CA SER A 317 -31.80 11.36 -11.00
C SER A 317 -32.67 12.29 -11.86
N ALA A 318 -33.96 11.99 -12.01
CA ALA A 318 -34.89 12.84 -12.74
C ALA A 318 -35.09 14.21 -12.07
N ILE A 319 -35.23 14.26 -10.74
CA ILE A 319 -35.34 15.53 -9.99
C ILE A 319 -34.08 16.38 -10.16
N ARG A 320 -32.91 15.74 -10.22
CA ARG A 320 -31.60 16.39 -10.37
C ARG A 320 -31.24 16.73 -11.83
N GLY A 321 -32.11 16.38 -12.79
CA GLY A 321 -31.85 16.60 -14.22
C GLY A 321 -30.72 15.74 -14.80
N LEU A 322 -30.40 14.61 -14.17
CA LEU A 322 -29.40 13.66 -14.64
C LEU A 322 -30.02 12.67 -15.64
N SER A 323 -29.27 12.32 -16.68
CA SER A 323 -29.72 11.37 -17.71
C SER A 323 -29.78 9.92 -17.21
N VAL A 324 -28.92 9.56 -16.26
CA VAL A 324 -28.89 8.27 -15.57
C VAL A 324 -28.53 8.46 -14.09
N PRO A 325 -28.99 7.57 -13.18
CA PRO A 325 -28.57 7.62 -11.78
C PRO A 325 -27.06 7.44 -11.63
N GLY A 326 -26.43 8.37 -10.93
CA GLY A 326 -25.04 8.27 -10.49
C GLY A 326 -24.93 7.54 -9.16
N LEU A 327 -23.69 7.38 -8.68
CA LEU A 327 -23.45 6.64 -7.44
C LEU A 327 -24.10 7.30 -6.21
N GLU A 328 -24.21 8.62 -6.17
CA GLU A 328 -24.84 9.34 -5.06
C GLU A 328 -26.36 9.06 -5.00
N GLU A 329 -27.05 9.03 -6.14
CA GLU A 329 -28.46 8.62 -6.18
C GLU A 329 -28.64 7.17 -5.72
N LEU A 330 -27.70 6.29 -6.08
CA LEU A 330 -27.72 4.89 -5.62
C LEU A 330 -27.50 4.77 -4.11
N LYS A 331 -26.58 5.55 -3.56
CA LYS A 331 -26.29 5.57 -2.12
C LYS A 331 -27.45 6.12 -1.31
N GLU A 332 -28.03 7.24 -1.73
CA GLU A 332 -29.20 7.84 -1.06
C GLU A 332 -30.42 6.91 -1.11
N ALA A 333 -30.63 6.25 -2.25
CA ALA A 333 -31.68 5.26 -2.38
C ALA A 333 -31.42 4.06 -1.45
N ALA A 334 -30.21 3.49 -1.45
CA ALA A 334 -29.84 2.38 -0.58
C ALA A 334 -29.89 2.73 0.92
N LEU A 335 -29.50 3.95 1.29
CA LEU A 335 -29.62 4.45 2.66
C LEU A 335 -31.07 4.45 3.12
N SER A 336 -31.97 4.93 2.25
CA SER A 336 -33.39 5.07 2.55
C SER A 336 -34.12 3.73 2.55
N THR A 337 -33.81 2.83 1.62
CA THR A 337 -34.57 1.58 1.42
C THR A 337 -33.95 0.36 2.07
N PHE A 338 -32.62 0.24 2.11
CA PHE A 338 -31.94 -0.94 2.65
C PHE A 338 -31.40 -0.73 4.05
N CYS A 339 -30.91 0.47 4.34
CA CYS A 339 -30.23 0.76 5.59
C CYS A 339 -31.14 1.45 6.61
N GLU A 340 -32.37 1.83 6.23
CA GLU A 340 -33.34 2.54 7.08
C GLU A 340 -32.74 3.80 7.75
N GLY A 341 -31.81 4.47 7.07
CA GLY A 341 -31.09 5.65 7.58
C GLY A 341 -29.78 5.34 8.34
N ASP A 342 -29.40 4.07 8.53
CA ASP A 342 -28.14 3.69 9.18
C ASP A 342 -26.92 3.93 8.28
N GLN A 343 -26.13 4.93 8.64
CA GLN A 343 -24.91 5.31 7.94
C GLN A 343 -23.80 4.25 8.01
N ALA A 344 -23.72 3.47 9.09
CA ALA A 344 -22.68 2.44 9.22
C ALA A 344 -22.92 1.29 8.24
N LEU A 345 -24.18 0.92 8.00
CA LEU A 345 -24.55 -0.06 6.98
C LEU A 345 -24.26 0.46 5.57
N LEU A 346 -24.53 1.74 5.30
CA LEU A 346 -24.18 2.35 4.02
C LEU A 346 -22.67 2.33 3.79
N GLN A 347 -21.87 2.69 4.81
CA GLN A 347 -20.39 2.66 4.72
C GLN A 347 -19.85 1.27 4.36
N LEU A 348 -20.44 0.20 4.90
CA LEU A 348 -20.10 -1.16 4.51
C LEU A 348 -20.38 -1.42 3.01
N VAL A 349 -21.54 -0.96 2.52
CA VAL A 349 -21.93 -1.08 1.11
C VAL A 349 -20.98 -0.28 0.22
N GLU A 350 -20.63 0.95 0.62
CA GLU A 350 -19.70 1.81 -0.11
C GLU A 350 -18.31 1.19 -0.22
N ALA A 351 -17.74 0.72 0.89
CA ALA A 351 -16.41 0.10 0.89
C ALA A 351 -16.32 -1.07 -0.10
N GLN A 352 -17.37 -1.90 -0.16
CA GLN A 352 -17.41 -3.10 -1.00
C GLN A 352 -17.81 -2.84 -2.46
N LEU A 353 -18.69 -1.86 -2.72
CA LEU A 353 -19.29 -1.65 -4.05
C LEU A 353 -18.83 -0.40 -4.78
N ALA A 354 -18.34 0.62 -4.08
CA ALA A 354 -17.75 1.80 -4.71
C ALA A 354 -16.28 1.53 -5.05
N ILE A 355 -15.49 1.06 -4.09
CA ILE A 355 -14.07 0.74 -4.28
C ILE A 355 -13.91 -0.69 -4.78
N GLY A 356 -14.39 -1.67 -4.02
CA GLY A 356 -14.29 -3.09 -4.33
C GLY A 356 -12.89 -3.68 -4.16
N ASP A 357 -12.80 -5.00 -4.20
CA ASP A 357 -11.63 -5.80 -3.82
C ASP A 357 -10.88 -6.42 -5.03
N ARG A 358 -11.17 -5.94 -6.25
CA ARG A 358 -10.61 -6.53 -7.46
C ARG A 358 -9.11 -6.29 -7.55
N GLN A 359 -8.39 -7.36 -7.86
CA GLN A 359 -6.95 -7.37 -8.15
C GLN A 359 -6.71 -7.77 -9.60
N GLY A 360 -5.74 -7.12 -10.24
CA GLY A 360 -5.27 -7.55 -11.54
C GLY A 360 -4.30 -8.72 -11.45
N LYS A 361 -3.93 -9.21 -12.61
CA LYS A 361 -3.03 -10.36 -12.77
C LYS A 361 -1.98 -10.04 -13.82
N VAL A 362 -0.74 -10.38 -13.51
CA VAL A 362 0.40 -10.30 -14.44
C VAL A 362 0.93 -11.71 -14.63
N PRO A 363 1.09 -12.20 -15.88
CA PRO A 363 1.65 -13.51 -16.13
C PRO A 363 3.15 -13.53 -15.78
N GLY A 364 3.64 -14.64 -15.21
CA GLY A 364 5.04 -14.80 -14.82
C GLY A 364 6.06 -14.80 -15.96
N THR A 365 5.60 -14.78 -17.22
CA THR A 365 6.46 -14.58 -18.41
C THR A 365 6.93 -13.13 -18.56
N ILE A 366 6.22 -12.17 -17.95
CA ILE A 366 6.63 -10.76 -17.96
C ILE A 366 7.78 -10.59 -16.95
N PRO A 367 8.84 -9.82 -17.27
CA PRO A 367 9.96 -9.59 -16.36
C PRO A 367 9.53 -9.08 -14.99
N GLN A 368 9.63 -9.92 -13.96
CA GLN A 368 9.33 -9.53 -12.59
C GLN A 368 10.53 -8.83 -11.93
N VAL A 369 10.25 -7.98 -10.94
CA VAL A 369 11.24 -7.38 -10.03
C VAL A 369 12.00 -8.51 -9.30
N PRO A 370 13.33 -8.41 -9.09
CA PRO A 370 14.13 -9.48 -8.47
C PRO A 370 13.55 -10.03 -7.16
N LEU A 371 13.11 -9.14 -6.26
CA LEU A 371 12.55 -9.54 -4.97
C LEU A 371 11.24 -10.34 -5.09
N GLN A 372 10.44 -10.06 -6.13
CA GLN A 372 9.25 -10.86 -6.43
C GLN A 372 9.60 -12.28 -6.86
N LYS A 373 10.62 -12.45 -7.70
CA LYS A 373 11.11 -13.78 -8.11
C LYS A 373 11.62 -14.58 -6.91
N ASP A 374 12.36 -13.92 -6.01
CA ASP A 374 12.84 -14.57 -4.79
C ASP A 374 11.68 -15.00 -3.89
N LEU A 375 10.69 -14.13 -3.66
CA LEU A 375 9.51 -14.48 -2.87
C LEU A 375 8.78 -15.71 -3.44
N GLU A 376 8.52 -15.74 -4.75
CA GLU A 376 7.86 -16.88 -5.39
C GLU A 376 8.66 -18.18 -5.23
N ALA A 377 10.00 -18.11 -5.32
CA ALA A 377 10.88 -19.25 -5.08
C ALA A 377 10.81 -19.72 -3.61
N GLN A 378 10.80 -18.80 -2.65
CA GLN A 378 10.68 -19.12 -1.23
C GLN A 378 9.31 -19.71 -0.88
N ILE A 379 8.21 -19.20 -1.44
CA ILE A 379 6.85 -19.76 -1.25
C ILE A 379 6.78 -21.22 -1.73
N LYS A 380 7.37 -21.52 -2.88
CA LYS A 380 7.45 -22.89 -3.42
C LYS A 380 8.28 -23.79 -2.50
N LYS A 381 9.45 -23.32 -2.04
CA LYS A 381 10.33 -24.05 -1.10
C LYS A 381 9.65 -24.31 0.25
N ALA A 382 8.86 -23.34 0.73
CA ALA A 382 8.08 -23.39 1.96
C ALA A 382 6.78 -24.23 1.85
N ARG A 383 6.41 -24.68 0.63
CA ARG A 383 5.14 -25.38 0.34
C ARG A 383 3.91 -24.59 0.79
N LEU A 384 3.94 -23.26 0.61
CA LEU A 384 2.84 -22.33 0.91
C LEU A 384 2.07 -21.88 -0.34
N THR A 385 2.17 -22.63 -1.44
CA THR A 385 1.57 -22.25 -2.74
C THR A 385 0.05 -22.21 -2.72
N ALA A 386 -0.62 -23.00 -1.87
CA ALA A 386 -2.08 -23.02 -1.76
C ALA A 386 -2.60 -21.81 -0.97
N GLU A 387 -1.81 -21.34 -0.01
CA GLU A 387 -2.10 -20.20 0.85
C GLU A 387 -1.72 -18.88 0.18
N TRP A 388 -0.84 -18.92 -0.82
CA TRP A 388 -0.45 -17.77 -1.62
C TRP A 388 -1.58 -17.33 -2.55
N SER A 389 -1.81 -16.01 -2.63
CA SER A 389 -2.90 -15.38 -3.41
C SER A 389 -4.32 -15.70 -2.92
N THR A 390 -4.48 -16.36 -1.77
CA THR A 390 -5.78 -16.62 -1.15
C THR A 390 -6.17 -15.44 -0.25
N THR A 391 -7.30 -14.79 -0.56
CA THR A 391 -7.84 -13.65 0.21
C THR A 391 -8.66 -14.09 1.41
N GLU A 392 -9.00 -15.38 1.51
CA GLU A 392 -9.61 -15.98 2.68
C GLU A 392 -8.57 -16.26 3.77
N ARG A 393 -9.02 -16.27 5.03
CA ARG A 393 -8.14 -16.53 6.17
C ARG A 393 -7.93 -18.04 6.33
N VAL A 394 -6.69 -18.50 6.16
CA VAL A 394 -6.31 -19.91 6.24
C VAL A 394 -5.48 -20.16 7.50
N ARG A 395 -5.79 -21.22 8.25
CA ARG A 395 -4.99 -21.64 9.41
C ARG A 395 -3.92 -22.67 8.99
N LYS A 396 -2.69 -22.47 9.43
CA LYS A 396 -1.55 -23.35 9.13
C LYS A 396 -0.80 -23.74 10.41
N GLU A 397 -0.49 -25.01 10.57
CA GLU A 397 0.39 -25.50 11.64
C GLU A 397 1.74 -25.91 11.04
N LEU A 398 2.84 -25.38 11.59
CA LEU A 398 4.21 -25.65 11.18
C LEU A 398 4.91 -26.50 12.24
N ASP A 399 5.51 -27.61 11.82
CA ASP A 399 6.43 -28.42 12.62
C ASP A 399 7.87 -28.11 12.18
N LEU A 400 8.60 -27.36 13.01
CA LEU A 400 9.92 -26.78 12.71
C LEU A 400 11.03 -27.83 12.50
N ARG A 401 10.79 -29.09 12.87
CA ARG A 401 11.73 -30.19 12.61
C ARG A 401 11.74 -30.61 11.14
N LYS A 402 10.73 -30.19 10.36
CA LYS A 402 10.65 -30.46 8.93
C LYS A 402 11.30 -29.30 8.16
N PRO A 403 12.29 -29.56 7.27
CA PRO A 403 13.01 -28.49 6.57
C PRO A 403 12.12 -27.49 5.81
N ALA A 404 11.04 -27.96 5.17
CA ALA A 404 10.11 -27.07 4.45
C ALA A 404 9.33 -26.14 5.40
N ASN A 405 8.97 -26.61 6.59
CA ASN A 405 8.26 -25.81 7.59
C ASN A 405 9.19 -24.83 8.29
N LEU A 406 10.47 -25.18 8.45
CA LEU A 406 11.49 -24.25 8.95
C LEU A 406 11.68 -23.07 7.98
N VAL A 407 11.76 -23.36 6.67
CA VAL A 407 11.78 -22.31 5.63
C VAL A 407 10.50 -21.47 5.66
N ALA A 408 9.33 -22.11 5.89
CA ALA A 408 8.07 -21.39 6.03
C ALA A 408 8.06 -20.45 7.24
N SER A 409 8.57 -20.89 8.40
CA SER A 409 8.72 -20.06 9.60
C SER A 409 9.64 -18.85 9.34
N TYR A 410 10.82 -19.08 8.74
CA TYR A 410 11.73 -17.98 8.39
C TYR A 410 11.08 -16.96 7.45
N LEU A 411 10.40 -17.44 6.39
CA LEU A 411 9.69 -16.56 5.46
C LEU A 411 8.61 -15.74 6.18
N LEU A 412 7.76 -16.37 7.00
CA LEU A 412 6.67 -15.70 7.70
C LEU A 412 7.15 -14.70 8.77
N HIS A 413 8.36 -14.86 9.31
CA HIS A 413 8.98 -13.88 10.20
C HIS A 413 9.74 -12.77 9.45
N ARG A 414 10.27 -13.03 8.26
CA ARG A 414 10.95 -12.01 7.42
C ARG A 414 9.96 -11.02 6.80
N LEU A 415 8.78 -11.49 6.40
CA LEU A 415 7.79 -10.65 5.72
C LEU A 415 7.27 -9.48 6.57
N PRO A 416 6.89 -9.65 7.86
CA PRO A 416 6.51 -8.54 8.73
C PRO A 416 7.58 -7.45 8.88
N ILE A 417 8.86 -7.83 8.93
CA ILE A 417 9.98 -6.87 8.96
C ILE A 417 9.90 -5.97 7.72
N LEU A 418 9.61 -6.54 6.56
CA LEU A 418 9.40 -5.83 5.29
C LEU A 418 8.08 -5.06 5.21
N GLY A 419 7.20 -5.16 6.22
CA GLY A 419 5.86 -4.57 6.22
C GLY A 419 4.82 -5.45 5.52
N LEU A 420 5.13 -6.72 5.26
CA LEU A 420 4.26 -7.69 4.59
C LEU A 420 3.60 -8.60 5.63
N GLU A 421 2.45 -8.22 6.15
CA GLU A 421 1.72 -8.94 7.20
C GLU A 421 0.91 -10.14 6.67
N TRP A 422 1.55 -11.03 5.92
CA TRP A 422 0.86 -12.18 5.32
C TRP A 422 0.31 -13.16 6.37
N GLY A 423 0.99 -13.27 7.51
CA GLY A 423 0.60 -14.15 8.59
C GLY A 423 0.63 -13.46 9.95
N SER A 424 -0.28 -13.87 10.83
CA SER A 424 -0.22 -13.59 12.27
C SER A 424 -0.05 -14.91 13.03
N GLU A 425 0.86 -14.93 14.00
CA GLU A 425 1.06 -16.07 14.89
C GLU A 425 -0.10 -16.16 15.87
N LEU A 426 -0.72 -17.34 16.00
CA LEU A 426 -1.81 -17.61 16.92
C LEU A 426 -1.23 -18.13 18.23
N GLN A 427 -1.52 -17.45 19.35
CA GLN A 427 -1.06 -17.89 20.66
C GLN A 427 -1.61 -19.29 21.00
N LEU A 428 -0.72 -20.19 21.44
CA LEU A 428 -1.06 -21.51 21.93
C LEU A 428 -1.48 -21.42 23.41
N SER A 429 -2.73 -21.72 23.73
CA SER A 429 -3.21 -21.84 25.12
C SER A 429 -2.91 -23.24 25.68
N GLY A 430 -2.34 -23.31 26.89
CA GLY A 430 -2.09 -24.56 27.65
C GLY A 430 -0.73 -25.24 27.41
N ASP A 431 -0.46 -26.31 28.18
CA ASP A 431 0.77 -27.14 28.34
C ASP A 431 1.48 -27.67 27.06
N LEU A 432 1.12 -27.17 25.88
CA LEU A 432 1.71 -27.45 24.58
C LEU A 432 2.63 -26.30 24.12
N LYS A 433 3.41 -25.68 25.03
CA LYS A 433 4.60 -24.89 24.68
C LYS A 433 5.73 -25.80 24.16
N GLY A 434 5.41 -26.64 23.19
CA GLY A 434 6.42 -27.37 22.44
C GLY A 434 7.13 -26.39 21.52
N THR A 435 8.40 -26.13 21.77
CA THR A 435 9.31 -25.20 21.06
C THR A 435 9.46 -25.46 19.56
N PHE A 436 8.83 -26.50 19.03
CA PHE A 436 8.93 -26.97 17.66
C PHE A 436 7.66 -26.79 16.83
N ARG A 437 6.59 -26.18 17.39
CA ARG A 437 5.33 -25.97 16.67
C ARG A 437 4.90 -24.50 16.66
N GLU A 438 4.51 -24.02 15.49
CA GLU A 438 3.92 -22.70 15.30
C GLU A 438 2.54 -22.83 14.67
N LYS A 439 1.59 -22.00 15.08
CA LYS A 439 0.27 -21.89 14.44
C LYS A 439 0.11 -20.50 13.86
N TRP A 440 -0.27 -20.43 12.60
CA TRP A 440 -0.39 -19.20 11.83
C TRP A 440 -1.78 -19.03 11.25
N SER A 441 -2.24 -17.80 11.21
CA SER A 441 -3.41 -17.36 10.45
C SER A 441 -2.92 -16.53 9.26
N LEU A 442 -3.01 -17.09 8.06
CA LEU A 442 -2.52 -16.50 6.82
C LEU A 442 -3.67 -15.87 6.03
N LYS A 443 -3.45 -14.66 5.49
CA LYS A 443 -4.37 -13.98 4.57
C LYS A 443 -3.57 -13.11 3.63
N TRP A 444 -3.61 -13.40 2.33
CA TRP A 444 -2.90 -12.57 1.34
C TRP A 444 -3.66 -11.27 1.09
N ASN A 445 -2.94 -10.14 1.14
CA ASN A 445 -3.49 -8.82 0.82
C ASN A 445 -2.95 -8.35 -0.55
N ALA A 446 -3.81 -7.70 -1.34
CA ALA A 446 -3.45 -7.06 -2.61
C ALA A 446 -2.25 -6.12 -2.46
N ASP A 447 -2.20 -5.42 -1.32
CA ASP A 447 -1.21 -4.40 -1.02
C ASP A 447 0.23 -4.95 -0.98
N PHE A 448 0.37 -6.25 -0.73
CA PHE A 448 1.67 -6.91 -0.62
C PHE A 448 2.47 -6.90 -1.91
N SER A 449 1.84 -6.89 -3.08
CA SER A 449 2.58 -6.84 -4.34
C SER A 449 3.42 -5.56 -4.47
N ILE A 450 3.00 -4.45 -3.88
CA ILE A 450 3.75 -3.19 -3.95
C ILE A 450 4.57 -2.94 -2.70
N ARG A 451 4.12 -3.36 -1.50
CA ARG A 451 5.03 -3.42 -0.35
C ARG A 451 6.25 -4.32 -0.63
N LEU A 452 6.09 -5.33 -1.48
CA LEU A 452 7.20 -6.14 -1.99
C LEU A 452 8.10 -5.36 -2.94
N ILE A 453 7.53 -4.46 -3.74
CA ILE A 453 8.28 -3.56 -4.62
C ILE A 453 9.07 -2.55 -3.77
N GLU A 454 8.44 -1.94 -2.76
CA GLU A 454 9.09 -1.07 -1.76
C GLU A 454 10.15 -1.83 -0.96
N ALA A 455 9.89 -3.08 -0.58
CA ALA A 455 10.88 -3.92 0.09
C ALA A 455 12.11 -4.17 -0.80
N GLY A 456 11.97 -4.09 -2.12
CA GLY A 456 13.07 -4.17 -3.09
C GLY A 456 14.14 -3.09 -2.89
N LEU A 457 13.82 -1.98 -2.20
CA LEU A 457 14.78 -0.96 -1.76
C LEU A 457 15.90 -1.54 -0.90
N TRP A 458 15.58 -2.57 -0.12
CA TRP A 458 16.47 -3.10 0.89
C TRP A 458 17.30 -4.27 0.38
N GLY A 459 16.98 -4.85 -0.77
CA GLY A 459 17.71 -6.00 -1.32
C GLY A 459 16.98 -6.71 -2.45
N ASN A 460 17.69 -7.60 -3.15
CA ASN A 460 17.14 -8.40 -4.24
C ASN A 460 16.53 -9.72 -3.77
N THR A 461 16.79 -10.12 -2.52
CA THR A 461 16.23 -11.31 -1.87
C THR A 461 15.50 -10.92 -0.58
N ILE A 462 14.52 -11.72 -0.14
CA ILE A 462 13.74 -11.45 1.08
C ILE A 462 14.65 -11.43 2.31
N GLU A 463 15.69 -12.26 2.31
CA GLU A 463 16.68 -12.32 3.37
C GLU A 463 17.54 -11.05 3.45
N GLU A 464 18.12 -10.64 2.33
CA GLU A 464 18.93 -9.42 2.22
C GLU A 464 18.08 -8.19 2.56
N ALA A 465 16.88 -8.11 2.01
CA ALA A 465 15.96 -7.00 2.24
C ALA A 465 15.54 -6.89 3.70
N ALA A 466 15.15 -8.00 4.33
CA ALA A 466 14.79 -8.00 5.75
C ALA A 466 16.00 -7.63 6.63
N THR A 467 17.19 -8.15 6.30
CA THR A 467 18.44 -7.85 7.01
C THR A 467 18.75 -6.35 6.97
N ASN A 468 18.77 -5.74 5.78
CA ASN A 468 19.13 -4.33 5.63
C ASN A 468 18.08 -3.41 6.27
N LYS A 469 16.80 -3.74 6.16
CA LYS A 469 15.74 -2.98 6.83
C LYS A 469 15.86 -3.06 8.36
N LEU A 470 16.18 -4.23 8.90
CA LEU A 470 16.38 -4.41 10.33
C LEU A 470 17.61 -3.63 10.84
N LYS A 471 18.70 -3.60 10.06
CA LYS A 471 19.89 -2.79 10.36
C LYS A 471 19.57 -1.29 10.40
N ASP A 472 18.79 -0.79 9.45
CA ASP A 472 18.34 0.61 9.44
C ASP A 472 17.45 0.94 10.65
N LEU A 473 16.50 0.05 11.00
CA LEU A 473 15.68 0.19 12.21
C LEU A 473 16.56 0.23 13.46
N ALA A 474 17.55 -0.65 13.59
CA ALA A 474 18.46 -0.69 14.74
C ALA A 474 19.29 0.60 14.92
N LEU A 475 19.66 1.25 13.82
CA LEU A 475 20.40 2.53 13.85
C LEU A 475 19.52 3.71 14.27
N LYS A 476 18.23 3.68 13.90
CA LYS A 476 17.25 4.73 14.25
C LYS A 476 16.69 4.58 15.66
N THR A 477 16.65 3.34 16.15
CA THR A 477 16.10 2.98 17.45
C THR A 477 17.05 3.38 18.58
N LYS A 478 16.50 3.98 19.64
CA LYS A 478 17.24 4.35 20.86
C LYS A 478 16.81 3.57 22.09
N GLY A 479 15.59 3.04 22.12
CA GLY A 479 15.04 2.33 23.27
C GLY A 479 15.59 0.91 23.41
N LEU A 480 15.89 0.48 24.64
CA LEU A 480 16.35 -0.87 24.93
C LEU A 480 15.29 -1.93 24.62
N LEU A 481 14.02 -1.66 24.95
CA LEU A 481 12.91 -2.59 24.71
C LEU A 481 12.70 -2.83 23.21
N GLU A 482 12.62 -1.77 22.42
CA GLU A 482 12.50 -1.84 20.96
C GLU A 482 13.68 -2.59 20.32
N LEU A 483 14.92 -2.35 20.77
CA LEU A 483 16.09 -3.09 20.29
C LEU A 483 16.03 -4.58 20.67
N THR A 484 15.49 -4.89 21.85
CA THR A 484 15.27 -6.27 22.31
C THR A 484 14.25 -6.99 21.43
N GLU A 485 13.19 -6.31 21.01
CA GLU A 485 12.21 -6.87 20.06
C GLU A 485 12.84 -7.09 18.68
N LEU A 486 13.66 -6.16 18.18
CA LEU A 486 14.33 -6.31 16.88
C LEU A 486 15.29 -7.51 16.85
N ILE A 487 16.05 -7.77 17.92
CA ILE A 487 16.92 -8.95 17.99
C ILE A 487 16.13 -10.26 18.09
N GLN A 488 14.97 -10.27 18.77
CA GLN A 488 14.08 -11.43 18.73
C GLN A 488 13.53 -11.68 17.32
N GLN A 489 13.13 -10.62 16.61
CA GLN A 489 12.70 -10.72 15.22
C GLN A 489 13.82 -11.28 14.32
N ALA A 490 15.06 -10.81 14.47
CA ALA A 490 16.22 -11.31 13.72
C ALA A 490 16.42 -12.82 13.90
N LEU A 491 16.33 -13.31 15.15
CA LEU A 491 16.54 -14.72 15.50
C LEU A 491 15.41 -15.61 14.99
N LYS A 492 14.15 -15.16 15.11
CA LYS A 492 12.99 -15.85 14.54
C LYS A 492 13.06 -15.93 13.01
N ALA A 493 13.54 -14.86 12.38
CA ALA A 493 13.68 -14.72 10.93
C ALA A 493 14.99 -15.32 10.36
N SER A 494 15.89 -15.86 11.19
CA SER A 494 17.22 -16.36 10.78
C SER A 494 18.01 -15.33 9.97
N LEU A 495 18.22 -14.13 10.53
CA LEU A 495 18.93 -13.00 9.91
C LEU A 495 20.28 -12.74 10.60
N GLU A 496 21.20 -13.70 10.51
CA GLU A 496 22.48 -13.73 11.24
C GLU A 496 23.32 -12.46 11.02
N ASP A 497 23.37 -11.96 9.79
CA ASP A 497 24.12 -10.76 9.39
C ASP A 497 23.68 -9.46 10.11
N SER A 498 22.51 -9.45 10.75
CA SER A 498 21.99 -8.31 11.51
C SER A 498 22.29 -8.38 13.02
N ILE A 499 22.63 -9.56 13.54
CA ILE A 499 22.69 -9.84 14.97
C ILE A 499 23.85 -9.10 15.63
N ALA A 500 25.04 -9.10 15.03
CA ALA A 500 26.20 -8.41 15.60
C ALA A 500 25.95 -6.89 15.76
N LEU A 501 25.32 -6.25 14.77
CA LEU A 501 24.96 -4.83 14.85
C LEU A 501 23.88 -4.59 15.93
N LEU A 502 22.85 -5.42 15.97
CA LEU A 502 21.79 -5.32 16.99
C LEU A 502 22.34 -5.51 18.41
N ALA A 503 23.20 -6.50 18.62
CA ALA A 503 23.83 -6.77 19.92
C ALA A 503 24.67 -5.57 20.39
N ALA A 504 25.50 -4.99 19.51
CA ALA A 504 26.26 -3.79 19.84
C ALA A 504 25.37 -2.58 20.17
N ARG A 505 24.25 -2.39 19.44
CA ARG A 505 23.28 -1.33 19.71
C ARG A 505 22.55 -1.56 21.03
N LEU A 506 22.20 -2.81 21.33
CA LEU A 506 21.54 -3.25 22.56
C LEU A 506 22.45 -3.03 23.78
N GLU A 507 23.72 -3.41 23.70
CA GLU A 507 24.73 -3.15 24.73
C GLU A 507 24.88 -1.65 25.01
N GLN A 508 25.01 -0.84 23.95
CA GLN A 508 25.08 0.61 24.08
C GLN A 508 23.83 1.21 24.75
N ALA A 509 22.64 0.73 24.37
CA ALA A 509 21.38 1.19 24.96
C ALA A 509 21.26 0.79 26.44
N ALA A 510 21.65 -0.44 26.79
CA ALA A 510 21.64 -0.93 28.16
C ALA A 510 22.64 -0.18 29.05
N ALA A 511 23.83 0.15 28.53
CA ALA A 511 24.82 0.96 29.23
C ALA A 511 24.32 2.38 29.53
N GLN A 512 23.48 2.95 28.65
CA GLN A 512 22.91 4.31 28.81
C GLN A 512 21.60 4.34 29.60
N THR A 513 20.92 3.19 29.75
CA THR A 513 19.64 3.10 30.45
C THR A 513 19.85 3.12 31.95
N HIS A 514 19.33 4.13 32.63
CA HIS A 514 19.35 4.23 34.10
C HIS A 514 18.03 3.78 34.75
N ASP A 515 17.00 3.53 33.92
CA ASP A 515 15.69 3.08 34.36
C ASP A 515 15.70 1.57 34.61
N ILE A 516 15.54 1.18 35.87
CA ILE A 516 15.52 -0.22 36.31
C ILE A 516 14.30 -0.96 35.77
N ILE A 517 13.16 -0.27 35.60
CA ILE A 517 11.94 -0.89 35.09
C ILE A 517 12.15 -1.30 33.64
N GLN A 518 12.77 -0.45 32.81
CA GLN A 518 13.11 -0.80 31.43
C GLN A 518 14.11 -1.97 31.33
N LEU A 519 15.10 -2.03 32.23
CA LEU A 519 16.04 -3.16 32.30
C LEU A 519 15.34 -4.46 32.73
N LEU A 520 14.40 -4.37 33.68
CA LEU A 520 13.61 -5.51 34.14
C LEU A 520 12.68 -6.03 33.04
N GLN A 521 12.04 -5.13 32.29
CA GLN A 521 11.13 -5.47 31.18
C GLN A 521 11.83 -6.20 30.03
N SER A 522 13.06 -5.83 29.69
CA SER A 522 13.80 -6.48 28.59
C SER A 522 14.44 -7.80 29.00
N LEU A 523 14.63 -8.05 30.30
CA LEU A 523 15.36 -9.21 30.80
C LEU A 523 14.75 -10.58 30.38
N PRO A 524 13.43 -10.84 30.49
CA PRO A 524 12.86 -12.12 30.09
C PRO A 524 13.12 -12.44 28.62
N ALA A 525 13.01 -11.42 27.77
CA ALA A 525 13.24 -11.50 26.34
C ALA A 525 14.69 -11.85 26.00
N LEU A 526 15.67 -11.21 26.67
CA LEU A 526 17.10 -11.50 26.49
C LEU A 526 17.49 -12.90 27.00
N ILE A 527 16.94 -13.32 28.13
CA ILE A 527 17.19 -14.68 28.66
C ILE A 527 16.61 -15.75 27.73
N GLN A 528 15.44 -15.52 27.13
CA GLN A 528 14.90 -16.44 26.13
C GLN A 528 15.85 -16.57 24.94
N ILE A 529 16.42 -15.46 24.46
CA ILE A 529 17.41 -15.47 23.37
C ILE A 529 18.62 -16.35 23.73
N VAL A 530 19.18 -16.18 24.93
CA VAL A 530 20.30 -16.99 25.43
C VAL A 530 19.94 -18.48 25.48
N ARG A 531 18.74 -18.83 25.95
CA ARG A 531 18.30 -20.24 26.07
C ARG A 531 18.05 -20.92 24.72
N TYR A 532 17.63 -20.16 23.70
CA TYR A 532 17.32 -20.72 22.39
C TYR A 532 18.47 -20.66 21.38
N GLY A 533 19.51 -19.84 21.65
CA GLY A 533 20.71 -19.69 20.83
C GLY A 533 21.41 -21.01 20.49
N ASP A 534 21.44 -21.94 21.44
CA ASP A 534 22.08 -23.27 21.29
C ASP A 534 21.35 -24.18 20.28
N SER A 535 20.06 -23.92 19.99
CA SER A 535 19.29 -24.70 19.02
C SER A 535 19.44 -24.22 17.57
N ARG A 536 20.07 -23.06 17.32
CA ARG A 536 20.08 -22.37 16.01
C ARG A 536 21.47 -21.91 15.52
N GLN A 537 22.58 -22.41 16.09
CA GLN A 537 23.96 -22.11 15.64
C GLN A 537 24.30 -20.61 15.55
N THR A 538 23.70 -19.78 16.41
CA THR A 538 23.93 -18.34 16.41
C THR A 538 24.97 -17.97 17.48
N ASP A 539 25.92 -17.09 17.16
CA ASP A 539 26.90 -16.54 18.10
C ASP A 539 26.21 -15.53 19.05
N VAL A 540 25.68 -16.03 20.18
CA VAL A 540 24.88 -15.22 21.13
C VAL A 540 25.68 -14.76 22.35
N GLU A 541 27.02 -14.87 22.30
CA GLU A 541 27.94 -14.55 23.39
C GLU A 541 27.74 -13.12 23.91
N LEU A 542 27.57 -12.14 23.02
CA LEU A 542 27.33 -10.74 23.39
C LEU A 542 26.03 -10.53 24.18
N VAL A 543 24.99 -11.35 23.95
CA VAL A 543 23.73 -11.24 24.71
C VAL A 543 23.88 -11.90 26.08
N ILE A 544 24.70 -12.96 26.18
CA ILE A 544 25.02 -13.60 27.46
C ILE A 544 25.75 -12.60 28.36
N GLU A 545 26.81 -11.96 27.85
CA GLU A 545 27.56 -10.94 28.56
C GLU A 545 26.65 -9.80 29.03
N LEU A 546 25.75 -9.33 28.15
CA LEU A 546 24.81 -8.28 28.52
C LEU A 546 23.86 -8.70 29.66
N VAL A 547 23.31 -9.92 29.62
CA VAL A 547 22.44 -10.42 30.70
C VAL A 547 23.22 -10.49 32.01
N GLU A 548 24.48 -10.93 31.98
CA GLU A 548 25.35 -11.00 33.15
C GLU A 548 25.70 -9.62 33.74
N GLU A 549 25.77 -8.57 32.90
CA GLU A 549 25.93 -7.18 33.35
C GLU A 549 24.64 -6.54 33.86
N MET A 550 23.49 -6.86 33.24
CA MET A 550 22.20 -6.27 33.56
C MET A 550 21.63 -6.77 34.88
N VAL A 551 21.70 -8.08 35.15
CA VAL A 551 21.08 -8.66 36.34
C VAL A 551 21.59 -8.02 37.65
N PRO A 552 22.90 -7.81 37.86
CA PRO A 552 23.40 -7.11 39.05
C PRO A 552 22.83 -5.70 39.21
N ARG A 553 22.71 -4.94 38.11
CA ARG A 553 22.17 -3.58 38.13
C ARG A 553 20.69 -3.56 38.51
N ILE A 554 19.91 -4.49 37.94
CA ILE A 554 18.50 -4.69 38.29
C ILE A 554 18.39 -5.06 39.78
N CYS A 555 19.17 -6.04 40.25
CA CYS A 555 19.14 -6.47 41.65
C CYS A 555 19.42 -5.32 42.64
N ILE A 556 20.39 -4.45 42.33
CA ILE A 556 20.74 -3.30 43.17
C ILE A 556 19.64 -2.24 43.17
N GLY A 557 19.06 -1.94 42.00
CA GLY A 557 18.12 -0.83 41.84
C GLY A 557 16.65 -1.17 42.11
N LEU A 558 16.26 -2.44 41.97
CA LEU A 558 14.86 -2.89 42.05
C LEU A 558 14.20 -2.58 43.41
N PRO A 559 14.86 -2.78 44.57
CA PRO A 559 14.26 -2.42 45.86
C PRO A 559 13.90 -0.93 45.95
N ALA A 560 14.73 -0.05 45.37
CA ALA A 560 14.47 1.39 45.34
C ALA A 560 13.36 1.76 44.36
N ALA A 561 13.32 1.14 43.19
CA ALA A 561 12.28 1.34 42.18
C ALA A 561 10.89 0.86 42.65
N ALA A 562 10.83 -0.09 43.60
CA ALA A 562 9.61 -0.66 44.13
C ALA A 562 9.03 0.08 45.36
N MET A 563 9.66 1.18 45.81
CA MET A 563 9.20 1.99 46.95
C MET A 563 8.37 3.20 46.50
N GLY A 564 7.33 3.55 47.26
CA GLY A 564 6.58 4.80 47.06
C GLY A 564 5.76 4.88 45.77
N ILE A 565 5.41 3.73 45.20
CA ILE A 565 4.61 3.59 43.98
C ILE A 565 3.12 3.37 44.31
N ASP A 566 2.23 3.71 43.37
CA ASP A 566 0.79 3.51 43.50
C ASP A 566 0.34 2.06 43.17
N ASP A 567 -0.94 1.76 43.37
CA ASP A 567 -1.52 0.44 43.15
C ASP A 567 -1.36 -0.05 41.70
N ALA A 568 -1.45 0.84 40.71
CA ALA A 568 -1.36 0.50 39.30
C ALA A 568 0.09 0.14 38.93
N ALA A 569 1.05 0.98 39.31
CA ALA A 569 2.47 0.71 39.11
C ALA A 569 2.95 -0.53 39.87
N ALA A 570 2.38 -0.82 41.04
CA ALA A 570 2.67 -2.04 41.79
C ALA A 570 2.16 -3.31 41.09
N ALA A 571 1.00 -3.25 40.42
CA ALA A 571 0.47 -4.36 39.63
C ALA A 571 1.34 -4.62 38.38
N ASP A 572 1.72 -3.56 37.66
CA ASP A 572 2.60 -3.67 36.49
C ASP A 572 3.98 -4.26 36.89
N LEU A 573 4.56 -3.77 37.99
CA LEU A 573 5.84 -4.27 38.48
C LEU A 573 5.75 -5.71 39.00
N GLN A 574 4.59 -6.12 39.54
CA GLN A 574 4.36 -7.50 39.94
C GLN A 574 4.47 -8.45 38.73
N GLU A 575 3.84 -8.11 37.61
CA GLU A 575 3.90 -8.91 36.38
C GLU A 575 5.34 -9.04 35.87
N MET A 576 6.05 -7.91 35.79
CA MET A 576 7.46 -7.89 35.37
C MET A 576 8.37 -8.72 36.28
N LEU A 577 8.12 -8.69 37.59
CA LEU A 577 8.89 -9.44 38.58
C LEU A 577 8.66 -10.95 38.43
N LEU A 578 7.42 -11.37 38.16
CA LEU A 578 7.08 -12.78 37.91
C LEU A 578 7.71 -13.29 36.61
N ASP A 579 7.68 -12.50 35.54
CA ASP A 579 8.30 -12.84 34.27
C ASP A 579 9.82 -12.96 34.39
N ALA A 580 10.46 -12.00 35.09
CA ALA A 580 11.89 -12.02 35.35
C ALA A 580 12.29 -13.23 36.22
N GLN A 581 11.51 -13.53 37.27
CA GLN A 581 11.70 -14.71 38.11
C GLN A 581 11.64 -16.01 37.30
N GLN A 582 10.65 -16.15 36.42
CA GLN A 582 10.52 -17.31 35.56
C GLN A 582 11.71 -17.43 34.59
N ALA A 583 12.13 -16.33 33.99
CA ALA A 583 13.25 -16.29 33.06
C ALA A 583 14.57 -16.69 33.74
N ILE A 584 14.91 -16.04 34.87
CA ILE A 584 16.14 -16.29 35.63
C ILE A 584 16.20 -17.74 36.15
N GLY A 585 15.05 -18.32 36.53
CA GLY A 585 14.98 -19.73 36.92
C GLY A 585 15.45 -20.70 35.82
N GLY A 586 15.39 -20.29 34.55
CA GLY A 586 15.82 -21.09 33.40
C GLY A 586 17.28 -20.90 32.97
N LEU A 587 18.04 -19.97 33.59
CA LEU A 587 19.48 -19.79 33.34
C LEU A 587 20.28 -20.91 33.99
N SER A 588 21.49 -21.22 33.47
CA SER A 588 22.40 -22.23 34.04
C SER A 588 23.32 -21.66 35.13
N GLN A 589 23.61 -20.35 35.08
CA GLN A 589 24.52 -19.63 35.99
C GLN A 589 24.00 -19.58 37.44
N ALA A 590 24.73 -20.19 38.37
CA ALA A 590 24.34 -20.24 39.78
C ALA A 590 24.42 -18.87 40.48
N ASP A 591 25.42 -18.05 40.14
CA ASP A 591 25.65 -16.76 40.79
C ASP A 591 24.55 -15.74 40.47
N THR A 592 24.10 -15.69 39.22
CA THR A 592 22.99 -14.84 38.77
C THR A 592 21.69 -15.20 39.48
N ARG A 593 21.38 -16.51 39.59
CA ARG A 593 20.20 -16.99 40.32
C ARG A 593 20.28 -16.66 41.82
N LYS A 594 21.47 -16.76 42.41
CA LYS A 594 21.68 -16.43 43.82
C LYS A 594 21.44 -14.95 44.10
N ARG A 595 22.07 -14.04 43.33
CA ARG A 595 21.88 -12.58 43.46
C ARG A 595 20.41 -12.17 43.35
N TRP A 596 19.70 -12.75 42.40
CA TRP A 596 18.26 -12.50 42.26
C TRP A 596 17.48 -12.99 43.48
N THR A 597 17.79 -14.18 43.99
CA THR A 597 17.14 -14.73 45.20
C THR A 597 17.39 -13.85 46.42
N ASP A 598 18.65 -13.42 46.64
CA ASP A 598 19.03 -12.51 47.72
C ASP A 598 18.24 -11.18 47.64
N THR A 599 18.01 -10.67 46.42
CA THR A 599 17.21 -9.45 46.19
C THR A 599 15.75 -9.66 46.54
N ILE A 600 15.15 -10.78 46.13
CA ILE A 600 13.76 -11.12 46.47
C ILE A 600 13.59 -11.25 47.99
N GLU A 601 14.54 -11.86 48.70
CA GLU A 601 14.53 -11.95 50.16
C GLU A 601 14.67 -10.58 50.83
N GLN A 602 15.56 -9.72 50.32
CA GLN A 602 15.70 -8.35 50.80
C GLN A 602 14.39 -7.57 50.66
N MET A 603 13.73 -7.70 49.51
CA MET A 603 12.44 -7.07 49.26
C MET A 603 11.34 -7.65 50.16
N ALA A 604 11.29 -8.97 50.33
CA ALA A 604 10.32 -9.62 51.22
C ALA A 604 10.43 -9.14 52.68
N ARG A 605 11.64 -8.78 53.16
CA ARG A 605 11.88 -8.22 54.51
C ARG A 605 11.62 -6.72 54.63
N SER A 606 11.32 -6.03 53.54
CA SER A 606 11.16 -4.57 53.54
C SER A 606 9.73 -4.15 53.86
N ASN A 607 9.58 -3.37 54.93
CA ASN A 607 8.30 -2.74 55.30
C ASN A 607 7.98 -1.48 54.47
N ALA A 608 8.89 -1.05 53.58
CA ALA A 608 8.75 0.16 52.78
C ALA A 608 8.17 -0.11 51.37
N LEU A 609 7.95 -1.37 51.02
CA LEU A 609 7.39 -1.77 49.73
C LEU A 609 5.85 -1.75 49.74
N HIS A 610 5.29 -1.66 48.53
CA HIS A 610 3.86 -1.88 48.34
C HIS A 610 3.45 -3.29 48.83
N PRO A 611 2.33 -3.46 49.56
CA PRO A 611 1.92 -4.76 50.11
C PRO A 611 1.80 -5.88 49.06
N LEU A 612 1.36 -5.54 47.85
CA LEU A 612 1.27 -6.48 46.72
C LEU A 612 2.63 -7.09 46.35
N LEU A 613 3.67 -6.25 46.28
CA LEU A 613 5.02 -6.68 45.92
C LEU A 613 5.68 -7.44 47.07
N SER A 614 5.51 -6.97 48.31
CA SER A 614 5.98 -7.67 49.51
C SER A 614 5.41 -9.09 49.59
N GLY A 615 4.09 -9.24 49.44
CA GLY A 615 3.42 -10.55 49.43
C GLY A 615 3.89 -11.45 48.28
N THR A 616 4.15 -10.86 47.10
CA THR A 616 4.71 -11.60 45.96
C THR A 616 6.11 -12.10 46.24
N CYS A 617 6.99 -11.27 46.80
CA CYS A 617 8.35 -11.66 47.17
C CYS A 617 8.37 -12.75 48.25
N VAL A 618 7.50 -12.65 49.28
CA VAL A 618 7.34 -13.70 50.31
C VAL A 618 6.90 -15.02 49.67
N ARG A 619 5.91 -15.00 48.76
CA ARG A 619 5.49 -16.20 48.03
C ARG A 619 6.65 -16.84 47.26
N LEU A 620 7.40 -16.05 46.50
CA LEU A 620 8.53 -16.54 45.70
C LEU A 620 9.69 -17.07 46.56
N ALA A 621 9.96 -16.45 47.71
CA ALA A 621 10.97 -16.93 48.67
C ALA A 621 10.53 -18.24 49.36
N TYR A 622 9.24 -18.34 49.72
CA TYR A 622 8.66 -19.56 50.29
C TYR A 622 8.69 -20.74 49.31
N GLU A 623 8.32 -20.52 48.04
CA GLU A 623 8.39 -21.55 46.99
C GLU A 623 9.80 -22.10 46.76
N ARG A 624 10.84 -21.31 47.09
CA ARG A 624 12.26 -21.71 47.00
C ARG A 624 12.82 -22.28 48.31
N GLY A 625 12.02 -22.32 49.38
CA GLY A 625 12.44 -22.83 50.68
C GLY A 625 13.39 -21.92 51.45
N THR A 626 13.51 -20.64 51.07
CA THR A 626 14.38 -19.68 51.76
C THR A 626 13.65 -18.82 52.79
N TRP A 627 12.33 -19.01 52.92
CA TRP A 627 11.47 -18.36 53.90
C TRP A 627 10.66 -19.39 54.69
N THR A 628 10.61 -19.26 56.02
CA THR A 628 9.84 -20.16 56.91
C THR A 628 8.61 -19.46 57.46
N SER A 629 7.59 -20.21 57.87
CA SER A 629 6.32 -19.67 58.41
C SER A 629 6.46 -18.87 59.72
N GLU A 630 7.67 -18.79 60.29
CA GLU A 630 7.99 -18.08 61.52
C GLU A 630 8.69 -16.73 61.28
N ALA A 631 9.08 -16.43 60.03
CA ALA A 631 9.70 -15.17 59.58
C ALA A 631 8.68 -14.30 58.82
#